data_AF-A0A2T4ICH7-F1
#
_entry.id   AF-A0A2T4ICH7-F1
#
_cell.length_a   1.000
_cell.length_b   1.000
_cell.length_c   1.000
_cell.angle_alpha   90.00
_cell.angle_beta   90.00
_cell.angle_gamma   90.00
#
_symmetry.space_group_name_H-M   'P 1'
#
loop_
_entity.id
_entity.type
_entity.pdbx_description
1 polymer ?
#
loop_
_entity_poly.entity_id
_entity_poly.type
_entity_poly.pdbx_seq_one_letter_code
_entity_poly.pdbx_strand_id
1 'polypeptide(L)'
;MGFAAFAAVGIGAACGAWLRWGLGLLLNGLFPLLPLGTLVANLLGGFLMGVVLAVIQAWPAMSPALKLLMTTGVLGGLTTFSTFSAEAFHLVQRGEWGWFAGHLLAHVAGALLMTWAGYTLFNALRS
;
A
#
# COMPACT_ATOMS: atom_id res chain seq x y z
N MET A 1 8.13 17.16 17.94
CA MET A 1 7.99 16.85 16.50
C MET A 1 8.29 18.11 15.71
N GLY A 2 9.24 18.09 14.77
CA GLY A 2 9.69 19.29 14.05
C GLY A 2 9.01 19.48 12.70
N PHE A 3 9.17 20.67 12.12
CA PHE A 3 8.63 21.03 10.79
C PHE A 3 9.00 20.00 9.70
N ALA A 4 10.23 19.45 9.75
CA ALA A 4 10.67 18.43 8.80
C ALA A 4 9.82 17.14 8.83
N ALA A 5 9.36 16.71 10.02
CA ALA A 5 8.50 15.52 10.14
C ALA A 5 7.10 15.80 9.57
N PHE A 6 6.55 16.98 9.85
CA PHE A 6 5.27 17.41 9.29
C PHE A 6 5.32 17.47 7.76
N ALA A 7 6.34 18.12 7.20
CA ALA A 7 6.54 18.21 5.75
C ALA A 7 6.74 16.82 5.12
N ALA A 8 7.54 15.94 5.74
CA ALA A 8 7.76 14.58 5.27
C ALA A 8 6.46 13.78 5.14
N VAL A 9 5.63 13.79 6.18
CA VAL A 9 4.33 13.08 6.14
C VAL A 9 3.41 13.70 5.10
N GLY A 10 3.27 15.03 5.10
CA GLY A 10 2.34 15.73 4.20
C GLY A 10 2.68 15.55 2.72
N ILE A 11 3.94 15.77 2.33
CA ILE A 11 4.40 15.63 0.94
C ILE A 11 4.29 14.17 0.51
N GLY A 12 4.78 13.23 1.34
CA GLY A 12 4.70 11.81 1.03
C GLY A 12 3.26 11.34 0.83
N ALA A 13 2.37 11.71 1.75
CA ALA A 13 0.96 11.31 1.69
C ALA A 13 0.26 11.87 0.44
N ALA A 14 0.54 13.12 0.05
CA ALA A 14 -0.01 13.71 -1.17
C ALA A 14 0.44 12.92 -2.42
N CYS A 15 1.74 12.62 -2.53
CA CYS A 15 2.27 11.81 -3.63
C CYS A 15 1.64 10.41 -3.67
N GLY A 16 1.58 9.72 -2.52
CA GLY A 16 0.95 8.40 -2.42
C GLY A 16 -0.52 8.42 -2.83
N ALA A 17 -1.28 9.41 -2.36
CA ALA A 17 -2.69 9.56 -2.70
C ALA A 17 -2.91 9.85 -4.18
N TRP A 18 -2.07 10.67 -4.82
CA TRP A 18 -2.13 10.93 -6.26
C TRP A 18 -1.82 9.69 -7.09
N LEU A 19 -0.80 8.91 -6.70
CA LEU A 19 -0.50 7.64 -7.37
C LEU A 19 -1.67 6.66 -7.26
N ARG A 20 -2.24 6.49 -6.06
CA ARG A 20 -3.41 5.64 -5.86
C ARG A 20 -4.61 6.13 -6.67
N TRP A 21 -4.85 7.44 -6.71
CA TRP A 21 -5.91 8.02 -7.51
C TRP A 21 -5.73 7.72 -9.01
N GLY A 22 -4.51 7.91 -9.53
CA GLY A 22 -4.17 7.56 -10.91
C GLY A 22 -4.39 6.07 -11.21
N LEU A 23 -3.94 5.17 -10.32
CA LEU A 23 -4.22 3.73 -10.44
C LEU A 23 -5.72 3.45 -10.46
N GLY A 24 -6.49 4.13 -9.61
CA GLY A 24 -7.95 4.02 -9.59
C GLY A 24 -8.60 4.43 -10.92
N LEU A 25 -8.17 5.55 -11.50
CA LEU A 25 -8.67 6.02 -12.80
C LEU A 25 -8.36 5.04 -13.93
N LEU A 26 -7.16 4.46 -13.94
CA LEU A 26 -6.70 3.59 -15.02
C LEU A 26 -7.28 2.17 -14.93
N LEU A 27 -7.46 1.64 -13.72
CA LEU A 27 -7.63 0.20 -13.52
C LEU A 27 -8.95 -0.20 -12.83
N ASN A 28 -9.56 0.65 -12.01
CA ASN A 28 -10.76 0.23 -11.24
C ASN A 28 -11.97 -0.06 -12.15
N GLY A 29 -12.06 0.60 -13.31
CA GLY A 29 -13.14 0.37 -14.27
C GLY A 29 -13.01 -0.92 -15.09
N LEU A 30 -11.84 -1.55 -15.10
CA LEU A 30 -11.58 -2.74 -15.94
C LEU A 30 -12.30 -3.99 -15.41
N PHE A 31 -12.45 -4.09 -14.09
CA PHE A 31 -13.08 -5.25 -13.46
C PHE A 31 -13.85 -4.84 -12.18
N PRO A 32 -15.14 -4.49 -12.29
CA PRO A 32 -15.90 -3.88 -11.19
C PRO A 32 -16.10 -4.75 -9.94
N LEU A 33 -15.90 -6.06 -10.03
CA LEU A 33 -16.04 -6.99 -8.90
C LEU A 33 -14.78 -7.03 -8.03
N LEU A 34 -13.63 -6.61 -8.56
CA LEU A 34 -12.37 -6.49 -7.84
C LEU A 34 -11.60 -5.28 -8.42
N PRO A 35 -11.78 -4.08 -7.85
CA PRO A 35 -11.18 -2.85 -8.36
C PRO A 35 -9.65 -2.93 -8.40
N LEU A 36 -9.11 -3.16 -9.59
CA LEU A 36 -7.71 -3.52 -9.77
C LEU A 36 -6.74 -2.40 -9.39
N GLY A 37 -7.12 -1.14 -9.51
CA GLY A 37 -6.31 0.00 -9.08
C GLY A 37 -6.14 0.04 -7.56
N THR A 38 -7.22 -0.20 -6.81
CA THR A 38 -7.18 -0.33 -5.35
C THR A 38 -6.32 -1.53 -4.94
N LEU A 39 -6.50 -2.67 -5.61
CA LEU A 39 -5.70 -3.87 -5.36
C LEU A 39 -4.22 -3.65 -5.62
N VAL A 40 -3.85 -3.15 -6.80
CA VAL A 40 -2.46 -2.85 -7.18
C VAL A 40 -1.84 -1.86 -6.22
N ALA A 41 -2.55 -0.80 -5.83
CA ALA A 41 -2.04 0.17 -4.86
C ALA A 41 -1.68 -0.49 -3.51
N ASN A 42 -2.57 -1.36 -3.00
CA ASN A 42 -2.35 -2.08 -1.75
C ASN A 42 -1.23 -3.14 -1.85
N LEU A 43 -1.17 -3.91 -2.94
CA LEU A 43 -0.13 -4.92 -3.15
C LEU A 43 1.25 -4.30 -3.36
N LEU A 44 1.34 -3.27 -4.20
CA LEU A 44 2.57 -2.51 -4.42
C LEU A 44 3.01 -1.83 -3.13
N GLY A 45 2.08 -1.23 -2.39
CA GLY A 45 2.37 -0.64 -1.08
C GLY A 45 2.90 -1.65 -0.08
N GLY A 46 2.34 -2.86 -0.03
CA GLY A 46 2.87 -3.97 0.78
C GLY A 46 4.29 -4.35 0.36
N PHE A 47 4.53 -4.55 -0.94
CA PHE A 47 5.86 -4.87 -1.46
C PHE A 47 6.90 -3.82 -1.08
N LEU A 48 6.60 -2.55 -1.33
CA LEU A 48 7.49 -1.43 -1.01
C LEU A 48 7.68 -1.27 0.50
N MET A 49 6.67 -1.56 1.32
CA MET A 49 6.84 -1.60 2.78
C MET A 49 7.87 -2.64 3.19
N GLY A 50 7.81 -3.84 2.61
CA GLY A 50 8.82 -4.89 2.81
C GLY A 50 10.24 -4.41 2.50
N VAL A 51 10.42 -3.78 1.34
CA VAL A 51 11.70 -3.19 0.94
C VAL A 51 12.14 -2.12 1.93
N VAL A 52 11.26 -1.19 2.31
CA VAL A 52 11.57 -0.11 3.25
C VAL A 52 11.99 -0.64 4.62
N LEU A 53 11.32 -1.68 5.13
CA LEU A 53 11.72 -2.34 6.38
C LEU A 53 13.14 -2.91 6.30
N ALA A 54 13.47 -3.60 5.20
CA ALA A 54 14.79 -4.17 5.01
C ALA A 54 15.87 -3.07 4.86
N VAL A 55 15.57 -1.99 4.13
CA VAL A 55 16.46 -0.83 3.97
C VAL A 55 16.72 -0.15 5.32
N ILE A 56 15.69 0.09 6.14
CA ILE A 56 15.83 0.72 7.46
C ILE A 56 16.71 -0.13 8.37
N GLN A 57 16.56 -1.46 8.31
CA GLN A 57 17.39 -2.39 9.07
C GLN A 57 18.84 -2.38 8.57
N ALA A 58 19.06 -2.31 7.25
CA ALA A 58 20.38 -2.25 6.65
C ALA A 58 21.09 -0.91 6.90
N TRP A 59 20.34 0.18 7.09
CA TRP A 59 20.87 1.52 7.34
C TRP A 59 20.28 2.17 8.61
N PRO A 60 20.77 1.80 9.81
CA PRO A 60 20.23 2.30 11.08
C PRO A 60 20.30 3.82 11.24
N ALA A 61 21.32 4.45 10.66
CA ALA A 61 21.57 5.89 10.71
C ALA A 61 20.61 6.73 9.84
N MET A 62 19.67 6.10 9.12
CA MET A 62 18.65 6.80 8.34
C MET A 62 17.84 7.78 9.20
N SER A 63 17.66 9.01 8.69
CA SER A 63 17.00 10.07 9.43
C SER A 63 15.52 9.75 9.74
N PRO A 64 14.99 10.18 10.90
CA PRO A 64 13.59 9.96 11.25
C PRO A 64 12.60 10.56 10.24
N ALA A 65 12.94 11.71 9.65
CA ALA A 65 12.10 12.37 8.65
C ALA A 65 11.98 11.54 7.36
N LEU A 66 13.07 10.91 6.90
CA LEU A 66 13.03 10.05 5.72
C LEU A 66 12.23 8.77 5.97
N LYS A 67 12.34 8.18 7.18
CA LYS A 67 11.52 7.04 7.59
C LYS A 67 10.02 7.41 7.51
N LEU A 68 9.63 8.56 8.08
CA LEU A 68 8.25 9.06 8.03
C LEU A 68 7.77 9.37 6.62
N LEU A 69 8.62 9.97 5.78
CA LEU A 69 8.30 10.27 4.38
C LEU A 69 7.91 8.99 3.62
N MET A 70 8.70 7.93 3.77
CA MET A 70 8.45 6.67 3.07
C MET A 70 7.27 5.90 3.67
N THR A 71 7.24 5.71 4.99
CA THR A 71 6.23 4.84 5.63
C THR A 71 4.89 5.55 5.77
N THR A 72 4.77 6.50 6.70
CA THR A 72 3.52 7.20 7.01
C THR A 72 3.08 8.11 5.86
N GLY A 73 4.03 8.72 5.15
CA GLY A 73 3.77 9.55 3.99
C GLY A 73 3.37 8.71 2.77
N VAL A 74 4.35 8.36 1.91
CA VAL A 74 4.10 7.75 0.60
C VAL A 74 3.30 6.46 0.70
N LEU A 75 3.74 5.50 1.51
CA LEU A 75 3.04 4.21 1.61
C LEU A 75 1.70 4.33 2.33
N GLY A 76 1.59 5.22 3.33
CA GLY A 76 0.32 5.53 3.98
C GLY A 76 -0.70 6.20 3.06
N GLY A 77 -0.26 7.06 2.14
CA GLY A 77 -1.14 7.68 1.13
C GLY A 77 -1.49 6.75 -0.04
N LEU A 78 -0.53 5.92 -0.46
CA LEU A 78 -0.67 4.95 -1.55
C LEU A 78 -1.63 3.83 -1.18
N THR A 79 -1.55 3.31 0.04
CA THR A 79 -2.43 2.23 0.50
C THR A 79 -3.73 2.77 1.08
N THR A 80 -4.78 1.95 1.09
CA THR A 80 -6.08 2.35 1.61
C THR A 80 -6.84 1.17 2.21
N PHE A 81 -7.24 1.30 3.48
CA PHE A 81 -8.17 0.38 4.11
C PHE A 81 -9.63 0.83 3.96
N SER A 82 -9.89 2.15 3.91
CA SER A 82 -11.24 2.69 3.80
C SER A 82 -11.88 2.38 2.45
N THR A 83 -11.14 2.52 1.35
CA THR A 83 -11.64 2.16 -0.01
C THR A 83 -11.87 0.66 -0.12
N PHE A 84 -10.91 -0.15 0.34
CA PHE A 84 -11.05 -1.61 0.43
C PHE A 84 -12.31 -2.02 1.19
N SER A 85 -12.59 -1.38 2.33
CA SER A 85 -13.75 -1.67 3.17
C SER A 85 -15.08 -1.30 2.48
N ALA A 86 -15.14 -0.15 1.81
CA ALA A 86 -16.32 0.27 1.05
C ALA A 86 -16.61 -0.69 -0.12
N GLU A 87 -15.58 -1.09 -0.86
CA GLU A 87 -15.70 -2.07 -1.96
C GLU A 87 -16.21 -3.43 -1.43
N ALA A 88 -15.65 -3.91 -0.32
CA ALA A 88 -16.08 -5.14 0.34
C ALA A 88 -17.55 -5.05 0.82
N PHE A 89 -17.93 -3.93 1.42
CA PHE A 89 -19.29 -3.68 1.86
C PHE A 89 -20.29 -3.67 0.70
N HIS A 90 -19.94 -3.08 -0.44
CA HIS A 90 -20.78 -3.11 -1.64
C HIS A 90 -20.93 -4.51 -2.24
N LEU A 91 -19.95 -5.40 -2.08
CA LEU A 91 -20.12 -6.81 -2.47
C LEU A 91 -21.15 -7.50 -1.56
N VAL A 92 -21.07 -7.27 -0.25
CA VAL A 92 -22.04 -7.80 0.72
C VAL A 92 -23.46 -7.29 0.44
N GLN A 93 -23.63 -5.99 0.16
CA GLN A 93 -24.93 -5.42 -0.18
C GLN A 93 -25.56 -6.04 -1.44
N ARG A 94 -24.75 -6.50 -2.38
CA ARG A 94 -25.19 -7.18 -3.61
C ARG A 94 -25.39 -8.70 -3.43
N GLY A 95 -25.07 -9.26 -2.26
CA GLY A 95 -25.11 -10.70 -2.02
C GLY A 95 -23.97 -11.49 -2.66
N GLU A 96 -22.91 -10.81 -3.11
CA GLU A 96 -21.79 -11.38 -3.85
C GLU A 96 -20.73 -12.00 -2.92
N TRP A 97 -21.13 -12.98 -2.11
CA TRP A 97 -20.30 -13.53 -1.03
C TRP A 97 -19.00 -14.19 -1.51
N GLY A 98 -19.01 -14.83 -2.68
CA GLY A 98 -17.81 -15.40 -3.28
C GLY A 98 -16.76 -14.34 -3.63
N TRP A 99 -17.21 -13.24 -4.26
CA TRP A 99 -16.33 -12.10 -4.56
C TRP A 99 -15.89 -11.35 -3.32
N PHE A 100 -16.76 -11.22 -2.32
CA PHE A 100 -16.37 -10.66 -1.02
C PHE A 100 -15.21 -11.44 -0.40
N ALA A 101 -15.31 -12.77 -0.32
CA ALA A 101 -14.23 -13.61 0.20
C ALA A 101 -12.94 -13.49 -0.64
N GLY A 102 -13.06 -13.49 -1.97
CA GLY A 102 -11.95 -13.28 -2.89
C GLY A 102 -11.26 -11.92 -2.70
N HIS A 103 -12.03 -10.84 -2.54
CA HIS A 103 -11.54 -9.49 -2.29
C HIS A 103 -10.76 -9.40 -0.97
N LEU A 104 -11.29 -9.98 0.11
CA LEU A 104 -10.60 -10.05 1.40
C LEU A 104 -9.25 -10.78 1.28
N LEU A 105 -9.26 -11.97 0.66
CA LEU A 105 -8.05 -12.79 0.51
C LEU A 105 -7.02 -12.10 -0.38
N ALA A 106 -7.43 -11.57 -1.53
CA ALA A 106 -6.54 -10.88 -2.47
C ALA A 106 -5.84 -9.69 -1.82
N HIS A 107 -6.57 -8.89 -1.04
CA HIS A 107 -5.99 -7.75 -0.35
C HIS A 107 -5.14 -8.14 0.86
N VAL A 108 -5.68 -8.94 1.79
CA VAL A 108 -5.00 -9.22 3.06
C VAL A 108 -3.83 -10.18 2.86
N ALA A 109 -4.09 -11.36 2.28
CA ALA A 109 -3.02 -12.34 2.07
C ALA A 109 -2.02 -11.81 1.03
N GLY A 110 -2.52 -11.19 -0.05
CA GLY A 110 -1.66 -10.60 -1.07
C GLY A 110 -0.72 -9.52 -0.52
N ALA A 111 -1.22 -8.58 0.29
CA ALA A 111 -0.36 -7.52 0.84
C ALA A 111 0.71 -8.07 1.80
N LEU A 112 0.37 -9.08 2.62
CA LEU A 112 1.33 -9.74 3.52
C LEU A 112 2.41 -10.50 2.73
N LEU A 113 2.00 -11.26 1.69
CA LEU A 113 2.92 -11.96 0.80
C LEU A 113 3.84 -10.98 0.05
N MET A 114 3.28 -9.87 -0.44
CA MET A 114 4.08 -8.83 -1.09
C MET A 114 5.07 -8.19 -0.12
N THR A 115 4.67 -7.92 1.12
CA THR A 115 5.59 -7.41 2.16
C THR A 115 6.74 -8.37 2.41
N TRP A 116 6.44 -9.67 2.55
CA TRP A 116 7.47 -10.70 2.69
C TRP A 116 8.40 -10.75 1.46
N ALA A 117 7.84 -10.72 0.26
CA ALA A 117 8.58 -10.75 -0.99
C ALA A 117 9.52 -9.54 -1.14
N GLY A 118 9.05 -8.33 -0.84
CA GLY A 118 9.87 -7.12 -0.91
C GLY A 118 11.03 -7.14 0.09
N TYR A 119 10.77 -7.59 1.33
CA TYR A 119 11.79 -7.71 2.36
C TYR A 119 12.86 -8.75 1.99
N THR A 120 12.43 -9.93 1.53
CA THR A 120 13.34 -11.02 1.15
C THR A 120 14.16 -10.70 -0.10
N LEU A 121 13.54 -10.11 -1.13
CA LEU A 121 14.23 -9.71 -2.35
C LEU A 121 15.34 -8.69 -2.05
N PHE A 122 15.05 -7.66 -1.25
CA PHE A 122 16.06 -6.66 -0.91
C PHE A 122 17.27 -7.30 -0.21
N ASN A 123 17.03 -8.20 0.75
CA ASN A 123 18.10 -8.87 1.47
C ASN A 123 18.90 -9.83 0.57
N ALA A 124 18.24 -10.52 -0.37
CA ALA A 124 18.91 -11.41 -1.33
C ALA A 124 19.77 -10.65 -2.35
N LEU A 125 19.40 -9.42 -2.71
CA LEU A 125 20.21 -8.58 -3.61
C LEU A 125 21.38 -7.89 -2.89
N ARG A 126 21.34 -7.82 -1.55
CA ARG A 126 22.39 -7.22 -0.73
C ARG A 126 23.51 -8.22 -0.37
N SER A 127 23.18 -9.51 -0.30
CA SER A 127 24.13 -10.60 -0.01
C SER A 127 25.08 -10.84 -1.17
#